data_AF-A0AAX1XG47-F1
#
_entry.id   AF-A0AAX1XG47-F1
#
_cell.length_a   1.000
_cell.length_b   1.000
_cell.length_c   1.000
_cell.angle_alpha   90.00
_cell.angle_beta   90.00
_cell.angle_gamma   90.00
#
_symmetry.space_group_name_H-M   'P 1'
#
loop_
_entity.id
_entity.type
_entity.pdbx_description
1 polymer ?
#
loop_
_entity_poly.entity_id
_entity_poly.type
_entity_poly.pdbx_seq_one_letter_code
_entity_poly.pdbx_strand_id
1 'polypeptide(L)'
;MWCKETLVQTLSELDFNVDIVESIFRTISIFDFHKSEACSLIHKLEPHSDEAALMSILCPDGESYVNKLALQAHVQAAIHNARSVYDLLAQLINQVLLNSTLEVHSCDIKKVLSQLENSPVKDAINQAVGSESYSYVNSFVNVIKHRNLVVLKSEANFEELKAGIR
;
A
#
# COMPACT_ATOMS: atom_id res chain seq x y z
N MET A 1 15.85 2.61 -15.35
CA MET A 1 14.38 2.69 -15.25
C MET A 1 13.83 1.80 -16.35
N TRP A 2 13.28 0.62 -16.01
CA TRP A 2 12.62 -0.19 -17.04
C TRP A 2 11.37 0.58 -17.48
N CYS A 3 11.29 0.94 -18.76
CA CYS A 3 10.12 1.64 -19.27
C CYS A 3 8.96 0.65 -19.35
N LYS A 4 7.82 0.98 -18.76
CA LYS A 4 6.57 0.20 -18.88
C LYS A 4 6.35 -0.28 -20.31
N GLU A 5 6.56 0.62 -21.26
CA GLU A 5 6.41 0.41 -22.70
C GLU A 5 7.30 -0.74 -23.21
N THR A 6 8.57 -0.79 -22.78
CA THR A 6 9.50 -1.87 -23.16
C THR A 6 9.02 -3.22 -22.63
N LEU A 7 8.59 -3.26 -21.36
CA LEU A 7 8.10 -4.51 -20.76
C LEU A 7 6.81 -5.00 -21.44
N VAL A 8 5.87 -4.09 -21.70
CA VAL A 8 4.62 -4.41 -22.41
C VAL A 8 4.92 -4.90 -23.83
N GLN A 9 5.81 -4.23 -24.55
CA GLN A 9 6.19 -4.64 -25.89
C GLN A 9 6.82 -6.05 -25.90
N THR A 10 7.82 -6.30 -25.06
CA THR A 10 8.51 -7.60 -24.99
C THR A 10 7.53 -8.72 -24.62
N LEU A 11 6.64 -8.51 -23.66
CA LEU A 11 5.66 -9.52 -23.27
C LEU A 11 4.62 -9.77 -24.37
N SER A 12 4.19 -8.72 -25.07
CA SER A 12 3.28 -8.85 -26.21
C SER A 12 3.91 -9.63 -27.37
N GLU A 13 5.20 -9.43 -27.65
CA GLU A 13 5.94 -10.18 -28.68
C GLU A 13 6.08 -11.67 -28.32
N LEU A 14 6.03 -12.00 -27.03
CA LEU A 14 6.09 -13.36 -26.49
C LEU A 14 4.71 -13.98 -26.25
N ASP A 15 3.62 -13.34 -26.73
CA ASP A 15 2.23 -13.78 -26.57
C ASP A 15 1.78 -13.93 -25.10
N PHE A 16 2.39 -13.16 -24.20
CA PHE A 16 1.98 -13.08 -22.79
C PHE A 16 0.86 -12.06 -22.60
N ASN A 17 0.02 -12.31 -21.59
CA ASN A 17 -1.00 -11.36 -21.18
C ASN A 17 -0.37 -10.10 -20.58
N VAL A 18 -0.49 -8.97 -21.27
CA VAL A 18 0.05 -7.67 -20.82
C VAL A 18 -0.87 -6.92 -19.85
N ASP A 19 -2.12 -7.34 -19.69
CA ASP A 19 -3.10 -6.71 -18.78
C ASP A 19 -2.61 -6.70 -17.34
N ILE A 20 -1.80 -7.70 -16.97
CA ILE A 20 -1.21 -7.79 -15.64
C ILE A 20 -0.16 -6.70 -15.39
N VAL A 21 0.64 -6.37 -16.41
CA VAL A 21 1.62 -5.29 -16.33
C VAL A 21 0.90 -3.96 -16.22
N GLU A 22 -0.10 -3.76 -17.07
CA GLU A 22 -1.00 -2.60 -16.99
C GLU A 22 -1.62 -2.47 -15.59
N SER A 23 -2.09 -3.58 -15.01
CA SER A 23 -2.67 -3.63 -13.67
C SER A 23 -1.67 -3.27 -12.57
N ILE A 24 -0.42 -3.74 -12.67
CA ILE A 24 0.66 -3.39 -11.73
C ILE A 24 0.90 -1.88 -11.76
N PHE A 25 1.14 -1.31 -12.94
CA PHE A 25 1.41 0.12 -13.08
C PHE A 25 0.20 0.96 -12.65
N ARG A 26 -1.02 0.53 -12.97
CA ARG A 26 -2.25 1.19 -12.51
C ARG A 26 -2.36 1.17 -11.00
N THR A 27 -2.05 0.06 -10.34
CA THR A 27 -2.07 -0.08 -8.88
C THR A 27 -1.05 0.86 -8.23
N ILE A 28 0.14 1.01 -8.83
CA ILE A 28 1.15 1.98 -8.37
C ILE A 28 0.63 3.42 -8.51
N SER A 29 0.00 3.78 -9.64
CA SER A 29 -0.59 5.11 -9.81
C SER A 29 -1.71 5.39 -8.79
N ILE A 30 -2.56 4.40 -8.50
CA ILE A 30 -3.62 4.52 -7.48
C ILE A 30 -3.01 4.68 -6.08
N PHE A 31 -1.95 3.93 -5.77
CA PHE A 31 -1.19 4.11 -4.54
C PHE A 31 -0.67 5.54 -4.41
N ASP A 32 -0.02 6.07 -5.45
CA ASP A 32 0.56 7.42 -5.43
C ASP A 32 -0.51 8.50 -5.28
N PHE A 33 -1.67 8.32 -5.93
CA PHE A 33 -2.84 9.20 -5.74
C PHE A 33 -3.27 9.22 -4.27
N HIS A 34 -3.58 8.07 -3.67
CA HIS A 34 -4.05 8.03 -2.29
C HIS A 34 -2.99 8.51 -1.29
N LYS A 35 -1.71 8.23 -1.54
CA LYS A 35 -0.59 8.75 -0.76
C LYS A 35 -0.55 10.28 -0.80
N SER A 36 -0.67 10.88 -1.99
CA SER A 36 -0.67 12.34 -2.16
C SER A 36 -1.85 12.99 -1.43
N GLU A 37 -3.05 12.45 -1.60
CA GLU A 37 -4.26 12.95 -0.91
C GLU A 37 -4.14 12.83 0.61
N ALA A 38 -3.62 11.72 1.13
CA ALA A 38 -3.35 11.54 2.55
C ALA A 38 -2.34 12.59 3.06
N CYS A 39 -1.23 12.80 2.34
CA CYS A 39 -0.26 13.83 2.70
C CYS A 39 -0.90 15.22 2.72
N SER A 40 -1.71 15.58 1.72
CA SER A 40 -2.42 16.86 1.69
C SER A 40 -3.34 17.05 2.90
N LEU A 41 -4.11 16.01 3.25
CA LEU A 41 -5.01 16.04 4.41
C LEU A 41 -4.27 16.13 5.74
N ILE A 42 -3.09 15.51 5.88
CA ILE A 42 -2.25 15.66 7.08
C ILE A 42 -1.90 17.14 7.28
N HIS A 43 -1.41 17.82 6.24
CA HIS A 43 -1.08 19.25 6.34
C HIS A 43 -2.32 20.12 6.62
N LYS A 44 -3.50 19.74 6.11
CA LYS A 44 -4.76 20.45 6.39
C LYS A 44 -5.21 20.27 7.86
N LEU A 45 -4.99 19.08 8.41
CA LEU A 45 -5.39 18.71 9.77
C LEU A 45 -4.39 19.17 10.84
N GLU A 46 -3.16 19.48 10.46
CA GLU A 46 -2.11 19.91 11.38
C GLU A 46 -2.50 21.26 12.04
N PRO A 47 -2.58 21.30 13.39
CA PRO A 47 -2.88 22.54 14.09
C PRO A 47 -1.78 23.57 13.86
N HIS A 48 -2.16 24.81 13.61
CA HIS A 48 -1.21 25.89 13.32
C HIS A 48 -0.68 26.56 14.60
N SER A 49 -1.25 26.22 15.77
CA SER A 49 -0.85 26.68 17.09
C SER A 49 -1.35 25.72 18.19
N ASP A 50 -0.76 25.82 19.39
CA ASP A 50 -1.21 25.06 20.57
C ASP A 50 -2.66 25.37 20.96
N GLU A 51 -3.08 26.62 20.80
CA GLU A 51 -4.47 27.04 20.99
C GLU A 51 -5.40 26.33 20.00
N ALA A 52 -5.05 26.30 18.71
CA ALA A 52 -5.83 25.59 17.70
C ALA A 52 -5.89 24.08 17.97
N ALA A 53 -4.78 23.50 18.44
CA ALA A 53 -4.71 22.10 18.82
C ALA A 53 -5.65 21.79 19.99
N LEU A 54 -5.64 22.62 21.04
CA LEU A 54 -6.52 22.50 22.20
C LEU A 54 -7.99 22.70 21.81
N MET A 55 -8.29 23.69 20.98
CA MET A 55 -9.64 23.95 20.47
C MET A 55 -10.18 22.78 19.65
N SER A 56 -9.35 22.07 18.89
CA SER A 56 -9.75 20.86 18.16
C SER A 56 -10.19 19.71 19.07
N ILE A 57 -9.75 19.72 20.34
CA ILE A 57 -10.12 18.74 21.37
C ILE A 57 -11.40 19.18 22.08
N LEU A 58 -11.45 20.46 22.50
CA LEU A 58 -12.55 21.01 23.29
C LEU A 58 -13.82 21.22 22.47
N CYS A 59 -13.65 21.60 21.20
CA CYS A 59 -14.73 21.95 20.27
C CYS A 59 -14.54 21.17 18.96
N PRO A 60 -14.83 19.85 18.93
CA PRO A 60 -14.70 19.06 17.73
C PRO A 60 -15.69 19.54 16.66
N ASP A 61 -15.16 19.94 15.51
CA ASP A 61 -15.96 20.38 14.38
C ASP A 61 -16.25 19.21 13.40
N GLY A 62 -17.37 19.31 12.69
CA GLY A 62 -17.81 18.27 11.76
C GLY A 62 -16.94 18.15 10.50
N GLU A 63 -16.29 19.23 10.06
CA GLU A 63 -15.41 19.22 8.89
C GLU A 63 -14.12 18.44 9.19
N SER A 64 -13.55 18.64 10.38
CA SER A 64 -12.39 17.92 10.94
C SER A 64 -12.68 16.44 11.05
N TYR A 65 -13.88 16.05 11.48
CA TYR A 65 -14.29 14.64 11.47
C TYR A 65 -14.27 14.05 10.05
N VAL A 66 -14.86 14.74 9.07
CA VAL A 66 -14.87 14.27 7.67
C VAL A 66 -13.46 14.19 7.10
N ASN A 67 -12.61 15.20 7.35
CA ASN A 67 -11.22 15.21 6.90
C ASN A 67 -10.40 14.08 7.53
N LYS A 68 -10.61 13.76 8.82
CA LYS A 68 -9.98 12.62 9.51
C LYS A 68 -10.43 11.29 8.89
N LEU A 69 -11.72 11.12 8.62
CA LEU A 69 -12.24 9.92 7.97
C LEU A 69 -11.69 9.76 6.55
N ALA A 70 -11.61 10.86 5.79
CA ALA A 70 -10.99 10.86 4.47
C ALA A 70 -9.52 10.46 4.55
N LEU A 71 -8.75 11.04 5.48
CA LEU A 71 -7.34 10.69 5.68
C LEU A 71 -7.18 9.19 5.99
N GLN A 72 -8.01 8.67 6.90
CA GLN A 72 -8.05 7.23 7.19
C GLN A 72 -8.32 6.41 5.93
N ALA A 73 -9.32 6.77 5.13
CA ALA A 73 -9.68 6.05 3.91
C ALA A 73 -8.53 6.05 2.88
N HIS A 74 -7.87 7.19 2.68
CA HIS A 74 -6.72 7.30 1.78
C HIS A 74 -5.53 6.46 2.26
N VAL A 75 -5.20 6.47 3.56
CA VAL A 75 -4.13 5.63 4.13
C VAL A 75 -4.44 4.16 3.95
N GLN A 76 -5.67 3.73 4.26
CA GLN A 76 -6.09 2.34 4.08
C GLN A 76 -6.02 1.93 2.61
N ALA A 77 -6.55 2.76 1.70
CA ALA A 77 -6.52 2.49 0.26
C ALA A 77 -5.08 2.38 -0.28
N ALA A 78 -4.18 3.29 0.13
CA ALA A 78 -2.77 3.23 -0.26
C ALA A 78 -2.13 1.91 0.20
N ILE A 79 -2.28 1.53 1.46
CA ILE A 79 -1.67 0.29 1.99
C ILE A 79 -2.26 -0.97 1.34
N HIS A 80 -3.57 -0.98 1.08
CA HIS A 80 -4.21 -2.07 0.33
C HIS A 80 -3.65 -2.19 -1.10
N ASN A 81 -3.46 -1.07 -1.81
CA ASN A 81 -2.85 -1.09 -3.14
C ASN A 81 -1.40 -1.60 -3.09
N ALA A 82 -0.60 -1.16 -2.11
CA ALA A 82 0.75 -1.65 -1.90
C ALA A 82 0.78 -3.18 -1.69
N ARG A 83 -0.18 -3.72 -0.93
CA ARG A 83 -0.31 -5.18 -0.75
C ARG A 83 -0.68 -5.89 -2.05
N SER A 84 -1.62 -5.35 -2.82
CA SER A 84 -2.09 -5.94 -4.08
C SER A 84 -0.98 -6.04 -5.13
N VAL A 85 -0.01 -5.12 -5.15
CA VAL A 85 1.14 -5.20 -6.06
C VAL A 85 1.91 -6.51 -5.91
N TYR A 86 2.04 -7.06 -4.70
CA TYR A 86 2.72 -8.34 -4.50
C TYR A 86 1.94 -9.53 -5.06
N ASP A 87 0.61 -9.48 -5.04
CA ASP A 87 -0.23 -10.53 -5.64
C ASP A 87 -0.18 -10.46 -7.17
N LEU A 88 -0.20 -9.25 -7.73
CA LEU A 88 -0.02 -9.02 -9.17
C LEU A 88 1.39 -9.43 -9.62
N LEU A 89 2.42 -9.15 -8.83
CA LEU A 89 3.78 -9.60 -9.10
C LEU A 89 3.85 -11.14 -9.10
N ALA A 90 3.20 -11.82 -8.15
CA ALA A 90 3.14 -13.27 -8.10
C ALA A 90 2.50 -13.84 -9.38
N GLN A 91 1.40 -13.26 -9.83
CA GLN A 91 0.73 -13.66 -11.07
C GLN A 91 1.60 -13.41 -12.31
N LEU A 92 2.35 -12.30 -12.37
CA LEU A 92 3.26 -12.02 -13.47
C LEU A 92 4.40 -13.06 -13.53
N ILE A 93 5.01 -13.35 -12.38
CA ILE A 93 6.04 -14.39 -12.28
C ILE A 93 5.47 -15.76 -12.67
N ASN A 94 4.26 -16.09 -12.21
CA ASN A 94 3.59 -17.34 -12.54
C ASN A 94 3.41 -17.51 -14.05
N GLN A 95 3.10 -16.44 -14.78
CA GLN A 95 2.94 -16.48 -16.24
C GLN A 95 4.28 -16.55 -16.98
N VAL A 96 5.27 -15.78 -16.55
CA VAL A 96 6.49 -15.55 -17.33
C VAL A 96 7.61 -16.54 -16.99
N LEU A 97 7.69 -17.02 -15.75
CA LEU A 97 8.85 -17.73 -15.23
C LEU A 97 8.58 -19.16 -14.77
N LEU A 98 7.31 -19.58 -14.63
CA LEU A 98 6.99 -20.96 -14.25
C LEU A 98 6.69 -21.82 -15.48
N ASN A 99 7.29 -23.01 -15.52
CA ASN A 99 7.04 -24.01 -16.56
C ASN A 99 5.62 -24.60 -16.48
N SER A 100 4.99 -24.56 -15.30
CA SER A 100 3.61 -24.99 -15.07
C SER A 100 2.91 -23.93 -14.24
N THR A 101 1.88 -23.32 -14.83
CA THR A 101 1.18 -22.20 -14.22
C THR A 101 0.30 -22.67 -13.07
N LEU A 102 0.36 -21.95 -11.95
CA LEU A 102 -0.57 -22.07 -10.84
C LEU A 102 -1.92 -21.47 -11.22
N GLU A 103 -2.99 -22.07 -10.70
CA GLU A 103 -4.34 -21.49 -10.84
C GLU A 103 -4.39 -20.13 -10.11
N VAL A 104 -5.05 -19.14 -10.72
CA VAL A 104 -5.06 -17.74 -10.25
C VAL A 104 -5.44 -17.61 -8.78
N HIS A 105 -6.48 -18.32 -8.33
CA HIS A 105 -6.96 -18.27 -6.95
C HIS A 105 -6.00 -18.91 -5.93
N SER A 106 -5.03 -19.69 -6.41
CA SER A 106 -4.00 -20.35 -5.62
C SER A 106 -2.65 -19.65 -5.72
N CYS A 107 -2.51 -18.65 -6.60
CA CYS A 107 -1.26 -17.98 -6.94
C CYS A 107 -0.89 -16.90 -5.91
N ASP A 108 -0.17 -17.31 -4.87
CA ASP A 108 0.46 -16.40 -3.91
C ASP A 108 1.99 -16.36 -4.07
N ILE A 109 2.60 -15.25 -3.66
CA ILE A 109 4.03 -14.99 -3.86
C ILE A 109 4.93 -16.06 -3.22
N LYS A 110 4.51 -16.68 -2.10
CA LYS A 110 5.31 -17.71 -1.43
C LYS A 110 5.33 -19.01 -2.22
N LYS A 111 4.17 -19.43 -2.75
CA LYS A 111 4.08 -20.63 -3.60
C LYS A 111 4.87 -20.45 -4.89
N VAL A 112 4.75 -19.28 -5.53
CA VAL A 112 5.51 -18.97 -6.74
C VAL A 112 7.02 -19.07 -6.47
N LEU A 113 7.50 -18.48 -5.38
CA LEU A 113 8.92 -18.56 -4.99
C LEU A 113 9.41 -19.98 -4.70
N SER A 114 8.52 -20.85 -4.18
CA SER A 114 8.87 -22.25 -3.91
C SER A 114 9.08 -23.08 -5.19
N GLN A 115 8.48 -22.66 -6.31
CA GLN A 115 8.57 -23.35 -7.60
C GLN A 115 9.60 -22.75 -8.55
N LEU A 116 10.05 -21.52 -8.30
CA LEU A 116 11.11 -20.89 -9.09
C LEU A 116 12.44 -21.63 -8.91
N GLU A 117 13.13 -21.85 -10.02
CA GLU A 117 14.53 -22.28 -10.03
C GLU A 117 15.44 -21.21 -9.41
N ASN A 118 16.58 -21.63 -8.88
CA ASN A 118 17.55 -20.71 -8.30
C ASN A 118 18.12 -19.80 -9.38
N SER A 119 17.89 -18.51 -9.23
CA SER A 119 18.26 -17.49 -10.20
C SER A 119 18.44 -16.14 -9.48
N PRO A 120 19.20 -15.19 -10.06
CA PRO A 120 19.29 -13.84 -9.52
C PRO A 120 17.93 -13.15 -9.36
N VAL A 121 16.96 -13.50 -10.20
CA VAL A 121 15.58 -13.02 -10.11
C VAL A 121 14.90 -13.52 -8.85
N LYS A 122 15.02 -14.83 -8.55
CA LYS A 122 14.48 -15.42 -7.32
C LYS A 122 15.09 -14.77 -6.08
N ASP A 123 16.40 -14.51 -6.08
CA ASP A 123 17.09 -13.85 -4.96
C ASP A 123 16.59 -12.42 -4.74
N ALA A 124 16.41 -11.65 -5.81
CA ALA A 124 15.88 -10.29 -5.73
C ALA A 124 14.44 -10.27 -5.19
N ILE A 125 13.58 -11.21 -5.63
CA ILE A 125 12.21 -11.31 -5.12
C ILE A 125 12.22 -11.74 -3.65
N ASN A 126 13.04 -12.72 -3.27
CA ASN A 126 13.21 -13.15 -1.87
C ASN A 126 13.65 -11.99 -0.97
N GLN A 127 14.58 -11.14 -1.43
CA GLN A 127 14.98 -9.95 -0.70
C GLN A 127 13.81 -8.97 -0.53
N ALA A 128 13.02 -8.74 -1.59
CA ALA A 128 11.86 -7.84 -1.53
C ALA A 128 10.78 -8.34 -0.56
N VAL A 129 10.41 -9.63 -0.62
CA VAL A 129 9.40 -10.22 0.28
C VAL A 129 9.94 -10.49 1.69
N GLY A 130 11.27 -10.57 1.86
CA GLY A 130 11.92 -10.67 3.16
C GLY A 130 12.10 -9.33 3.88
N SER A 131 11.75 -8.22 3.23
CA SER A 131 11.91 -6.88 3.80
C SER A 131 10.94 -6.60 4.94
N GLU A 132 11.36 -5.73 5.86
CA GLU A 132 10.50 -5.20 6.92
C GLU A 132 9.27 -4.51 6.34
N SER A 133 9.42 -3.77 5.24
CA SER A 133 8.32 -3.11 4.53
C SER A 133 7.24 -4.10 4.06
N TYR A 134 7.63 -5.23 3.49
CA TYR A 134 6.67 -6.27 3.10
C TYR A 134 5.96 -6.84 4.32
N SER A 135 6.72 -7.17 5.37
CA SER A 135 6.17 -7.69 6.63
C SER A 135 5.16 -6.72 7.24
N TYR A 136 5.49 -5.43 7.26
CA TYR A 136 4.62 -4.36 7.75
C TYR A 136 3.33 -4.28 6.96
N VAL A 137 3.40 -4.16 5.62
CA VAL A 137 2.21 -4.04 4.75
C VAL A 137 1.30 -5.25 4.91
N ASN A 138 1.86 -6.46 4.87
CA ASN A 138 1.08 -7.68 4.97
C ASN A 138 0.43 -7.85 6.36
N SER A 139 1.18 -7.54 7.42
CA SER A 139 0.66 -7.58 8.79
C SER A 139 -0.43 -6.53 8.99
N PHE A 140 -0.17 -5.29 8.56
CA PHE A 140 -1.11 -4.19 8.68
C PHE A 140 -2.44 -4.50 7.99
N VAL A 141 -2.40 -4.90 6.71
CA VAL A 141 -3.60 -5.29 5.95
C VAL A 141 -4.38 -6.40 6.65
N ASN A 142 -3.70 -7.37 7.25
CA ASN A 142 -4.36 -8.43 7.99
C ASN A 142 -5.00 -7.93 9.29
N VAL A 143 -4.35 -7.02 10.03
CA VAL A 143 -4.94 -6.49 11.26
C VAL A 143 -6.12 -5.57 10.96
N ILE A 144 -6.04 -4.69 9.94
CA ILE A 144 -7.13 -3.76 9.63
C ILE A 144 -8.43 -4.43 9.17
N LYS A 145 -8.34 -5.65 8.63
CA LYS A 145 -9.51 -6.50 8.34
C LYS A 145 -10.33 -6.85 9.59
N HIS A 146 -9.70 -6.87 10.75
CA HIS A 146 -10.30 -7.33 12.00
C HIS A 146 -10.42 -6.22 13.05
N ARG A 147 -9.66 -5.13 12.92
CA ARG A 147 -9.58 -4.05 13.90
C ARG A 147 -9.36 -2.70 13.23
N ASN A 148 -10.05 -1.66 13.69
CA ASN A 148 -9.83 -0.32 13.16
C ASN A 148 -8.53 0.29 13.76
N LEU A 149 -7.40 0.21 13.03
CA LEU A 149 -6.10 0.69 13.51
C LEU A 149 -5.78 2.14 13.15
N VAL A 150 -6.46 2.73 12.15
CA VAL A 150 -6.18 4.09 11.66
C VAL A 150 -7.31 4.99 12.13
N VAL A 151 -7.48 5.14 13.43
CA VAL A 151 -8.49 6.05 13.99
C VAL A 151 -7.78 7.28 14.49
N LEU A 152 -7.97 8.39 13.78
CA LEU A 152 -7.41 9.68 14.16
C LEU A 152 -8.24 10.28 15.30
N LYS A 153 -7.60 10.54 16.43
CA LYS A 153 -8.23 11.16 17.60
C LYS A 153 -7.55 12.46 17.93
N SER A 154 -8.34 13.48 18.29
CA SER A 154 -7.80 14.67 18.94
C SER A 154 -7.53 14.31 20.40
N GLU A 155 -6.28 14.42 20.85
CA GLU A 155 -5.88 14.12 22.24
C GLU A 155 -4.95 15.20 22.82
N ALA A 156 -5.06 15.40 24.14
CA ALA A 156 -4.13 16.20 24.93
C ALA A 156 -3.35 15.28 25.87
N ASN A 157 -2.03 15.37 25.81
CA ASN A 157 -1.10 14.73 26.72
C ASN A 157 -0.54 15.79 27.67
N PHE A 158 -0.96 15.74 28.94
CA PHE A 158 -0.51 16.68 29.96
C PHE A 158 0.86 16.33 30.58
N GLU A 159 1.35 15.10 30.40
CA GLU A 159 2.70 14.72 30.82
C GLU A 159 3.76 15.31 29.87
N GLU A 160 3.48 15.26 28.57
CA GLU A 160 4.34 15.86 27.53
C GLU A 160 3.97 17.31 27.20
N LEU A 161 2.88 17.84 27.78
CA LEU A 161 2.29 19.15 27.49
C LEU A 161 2.05 19.38 25.99
N LYS A 162 1.48 18.38 25.31
CA LYS A 162 1.16 18.41 23.87
C LYS A 162 -0.33 18.21 23.63
N ALA A 163 -0.88 18.89 22.64
CA ALA A 163 -2.23 18.67 22.12
C ALA A 163 -2.15 18.49 20.60
N GLY A 164 -2.98 17.62 20.02
CA GLY A 164 -3.01 17.42 18.58
C GLY A 164 -3.86 16.26 18.12
N ILE A 165 -3.71 15.88 16.85
CA ILE A 165 -4.35 14.71 16.25
C ILE A 165 -3.33 13.57 16.21
N ARG A 166 -3.72 12.39 16.70
CA ARG A 166 -2.92 11.16 16.71
C ARG A 166 -3.62 10.03 15.99
#